data_AF-A0A7X6VXD4-F1
#
_entry.id   AF-A0A7X6VXD4-F1
#
_cell.length_a   1.000
_cell.length_b   1.000
_cell.length_c   1.000
_cell.angle_alpha   90.00
_cell.angle_beta   90.00
_cell.angle_gamma   90.00
#
_symmetry.space_group_name_H-M   'P 1'
#
loop_
_entity.id
_entity.type
_entity.pdbx_description
1 polymer ?
#
loop_
_entity_poly.entity_id
_entity_poly.type
_entity_poly.pdbx_seq_one_letter_code
_entity_poly.pdbx_strand_id
1 'polypeptide(L)'
;MSGLLPCPQCGSEYTYEQGHLLVCSQCFHEFDPKEARMEDKVFDSNGNELQNGDSIVVIKDLPVKGAPKPVKAGTKVKNIRLNPDS
;
A
#
# COMPACT_ATOMS: atom_id res chain seq x y z
N MET A 1 -6.36 10.16 24.27
CA MET A 1 -6.43 10.34 22.81
C MET A 1 -6.52 8.96 22.21
N SER A 2 -7.71 8.64 21.70
CA SER A 2 -8.07 7.29 21.24
C SER A 2 -7.26 6.96 19.99
N GLY A 3 -6.32 6.02 20.10
CA GLY A 3 -5.44 5.59 19.00
C GLY A 3 -6.17 4.67 18.01
N LEU A 4 -7.28 5.15 17.45
CA LEU A 4 -8.08 4.42 16.46
C LEU A 4 -7.59 4.74 15.04
N LEU A 5 -7.73 3.78 14.14
CA LEU A 5 -7.27 3.92 12.76
C LEU A 5 -8.06 5.03 12.05
N PRO A 6 -7.40 5.89 11.25
CA PRO A 6 -8.10 6.85 10.43
C PRO A 6 -8.96 6.14 9.39
N CYS A 7 -10.04 6.79 8.96
CA CYS A 7 -10.93 6.24 7.95
C CYS A 7 -10.22 6.14 6.58
N PRO A 8 -10.21 4.98 5.91
CA PRO A 8 -9.55 4.81 4.60
C PRO A 8 -10.21 5.63 3.48
N GLN A 9 -11.52 5.91 3.59
CA GLN A 9 -12.24 6.65 2.54
C GLN A 9 -12.02 8.17 2.60
N CYS A 10 -11.86 8.76 3.80
CA CYS A 10 -11.84 10.21 3.98
C CYS A 10 -10.64 10.74 4.80
N GLY A 11 -9.76 9.87 5.29
CA GLY A 11 -8.59 10.23 6.10
C GLY A 11 -8.93 10.80 7.49
N SER A 12 -10.18 10.72 7.91
CA SER A 12 -10.65 11.29 9.18
C SER A 12 -10.21 10.45 10.37
N GLU A 13 -9.67 11.09 11.41
CA GLU A 13 -9.32 10.45 12.68
C GLU A 13 -10.56 10.14 13.56
N TYR A 14 -11.74 10.62 13.15
CA TYR A 14 -12.98 10.47 13.93
C TYR A 14 -13.73 9.18 13.60
N THR A 15 -13.13 8.06 13.97
CA THR A 15 -13.69 6.70 13.86
C THR A 15 -14.10 6.17 15.23
N TYR A 16 -15.15 5.36 15.29
CA TYR A 16 -15.64 4.73 16.51
C TYR A 16 -15.99 3.27 16.27
N GLU A 17 -15.87 2.45 17.32
CA GLU A 17 -16.18 1.03 17.25
C GLU A 17 -17.69 0.78 17.25
N GLN A 18 -18.16 -0.07 16.34
CA GLN A 18 -19.50 -0.64 16.30
C GLN A 18 -19.37 -2.16 16.24
N GLY A 19 -19.21 -2.78 17.41
CA GLY A 19 -18.94 -4.22 17.51
C GLY A 19 -17.55 -4.57 17.03
N HIS A 20 -17.45 -5.27 15.89
CA HIS A 20 -16.17 -5.68 15.28
C HIS A 20 -15.69 -4.72 14.18
N LEU A 21 -16.50 -3.73 13.80
CA LEU A 21 -16.20 -2.79 12.72
C LEU A 21 -15.86 -1.41 13.29
N LEU A 22 -15.08 -0.64 12.53
CA LEU A 22 -14.88 0.79 12.73
C LEU A 22 -15.81 1.56 11.80
N VAL A 23 -16.48 2.58 12.34
CA VAL A 23 -17.38 3.44 11.59
C VAL A 23 -16.87 4.87 11.64
N CYS A 24 -16.80 5.52 10.48
CA CYS A 24 -16.43 6.93 10.40
C CYS A 24 -17.64 7.84 10.64
N SER A 25 -17.50 8.82 11.53
CA SER A 25 -18.56 9.80 11.82
C SER A 25 -18.76 10.88 10.74
N GLN A 26 -17.83 11.02 9.79
CA GLN A 26 -17.91 12.02 8.73
C GLN A 26 -18.50 11.47 7.43
N CYS A 27 -18.10 10.27 7.02
CA CYS A 27 -18.54 9.66 5.76
C CYS A 27 -19.41 8.42 5.93
N PHE A 28 -19.68 7.99 7.18
CA PHE A 28 -20.46 6.78 7.49
C PHE A 28 -19.92 5.50 6.86
N HIS A 29 -18.63 5.48 6.51
CA HIS A 29 -17.98 4.28 6.00
C HIS A 29 -17.70 3.30 7.15
N GLU A 30 -18.10 2.05 6.94
CA GLU A 30 -17.87 0.93 7.85
C GLU A 30 -16.73 0.08 7.30
N PHE A 31 -15.69 -0.15 8.10
CA PHE A 31 -14.51 -0.90 7.67
C PHE A 31 -13.93 -1.73 8.83
N ASP A 32 -13.31 -2.86 8.50
CA ASP A 32 -12.64 -3.70 9.49
C ASP A 32 -11.21 -3.16 9.75
N PRO A 33 -10.80 -2.94 11.02
CA PRO A 33 -9.42 -2.56 11.35
C PRO A 33 -8.35 -3.53 10.80
N LYS A 34 -8.70 -4.80 10.57
CA LYS A 34 -7.79 -5.81 10.02
C LYS A 34 -7.64 -5.69 8.51
N GLU A 35 -8.70 -5.31 7.80
CA GLU A 35 -8.69 -5.12 6.35
C GLU A 35 -8.11 -3.75 5.96
N ALA A 36 -8.30 -2.71 6.78
CA ALA A 36 -7.67 -1.40 6.53
C ALA A 36 -6.13 -1.46 6.53
N ARG A 37 -5.51 -2.48 7.16
CA ARG A 37 -4.06 -2.72 7.04
C ARG A 37 -3.66 -3.46 5.76
N MET A 38 -4.61 -3.97 4.98
CA MET A 38 -4.32 -4.66 3.71
C MET A 38 -4.02 -3.71 2.55
N GLU A 39 -4.31 -2.41 2.68
CA GLU A 39 -3.91 -1.39 1.70
C GLU A 39 -2.37 -1.31 1.55
N ASP A 40 -1.61 -1.82 2.53
CA ASP A 40 -0.14 -1.83 2.47
C ASP A 40 0.46 -2.99 1.65
N LYS A 41 -0.38 -3.88 1.08
CA LYS A 41 0.12 -5.07 0.37
C LYS A 41 0.48 -4.74 -1.07
N VAL A 42 1.78 -4.75 -1.35
CA VAL A 42 2.32 -4.59 -2.71
C VAL A 42 2.43 -5.95 -3.39
N PHE A 43 1.82 -6.09 -4.57
CA PHE A 43 1.89 -7.30 -5.38
C PHE A 43 2.74 -7.10 -6.62
N ASP A 44 3.44 -8.15 -7.04
CA ASP A 44 4.08 -8.21 -8.36
C ASP A 44 3.05 -8.47 -9.47
N SER A 45 3.45 -8.29 -10.73
CA SER A 45 2.63 -8.56 -11.93
C SER A 45 2.10 -9.99 -12.02
N ASN A 46 2.71 -10.94 -11.29
CA ASN A 46 2.29 -12.33 -11.22
C ASN A 46 1.34 -12.64 -10.04
N GLY A 47 0.96 -11.62 -9.24
CA GLY A 47 0.07 -11.78 -8.08
C GLY A 47 0.77 -12.25 -6.80
N ASN A 48 2.10 -12.26 -6.76
CA ASN A 48 2.86 -12.60 -5.55
C ASN A 48 2.94 -11.38 -4.62
N GLU A 49 2.61 -11.57 -3.33
CA GLU A 49 2.82 -10.57 -2.29
C GLU A 49 4.32 -10.35 -2.07
N LEU A 50 4.77 -9.10 -2.19
CA LEU A 50 6.16 -8.73 -2.00
C LEU A 50 6.41 -8.31 -0.55
N GLN A 51 7.64 -8.50 -0.09
CA GLN A 51 8.08 -8.05 1.23
C GLN A 51 9.33 -7.17 1.15
N ASN A 52 9.57 -6.40 2.22
CA ASN A 52 10.78 -5.61 2.38
C ASN A 52 12.02 -6.53 2.38
N GLY A 53 13.01 -6.19 1.56
CA GLY A 53 14.24 -6.99 1.42
C GLY A 53 14.23 -7.95 0.24
N ASP A 54 13.10 -8.11 -0.47
CA ASP A 54 12.99 -9.03 -1.59
C ASP A 54 13.82 -8.61 -2.82
N SER A 55 13.99 -9.57 -3.72
CA SER A 55 14.64 -9.39 -5.02
C SER A 55 13.63 -9.58 -6.16
N ILE A 56 13.37 -8.52 -6.91
CA ILE A 56 12.44 -8.51 -8.04
C ILE A 56 13.18 -8.36 -9.36
N VAL A 57 12.48 -8.67 -10.45
CA VAL A 57 12.97 -8.46 -11.82
C VAL A 57 11.97 -7.60 -12.56
N VAL A 58 12.48 -6.54 -13.19
CA VAL A 58 11.67 -5.65 -14.01
C VAL A 58 11.24 -6.36 -15.29
N ILE A 59 9.94 -6.43 -15.56
CA ILE A 59 9.39 -7.19 -16.70
C ILE A 59 9.26 -6.31 -17.96
N LYS A 60 9.12 -4.99 -17.80
CA LYS A 60 8.92 -4.03 -18.89
C LYS A 60 9.94 -2.90 -18.83
N ASP A 61 10.24 -2.30 -19.97
CA ASP A 61 11.09 -1.12 -20.01
C ASP A 61 10.37 0.07 -19.36
N LEU A 62 11.00 0.65 -18.34
CA LEU A 62 10.46 1.79 -17.60
C LEU A 62 11.26 3.07 -17.93
N PRO A 63 10.64 4.07 -18.58
CA PRO A 63 11.28 5.37 -18.80
C PRO A 63 11.28 6.16 -17.50
N VAL A 64 12.47 6.49 -16.99
CA VAL A 64 12.63 7.26 -15.76
C VAL A 64 12.89 8.72 -16.12
N LYS A 65 12.03 9.63 -15.65
CA LYS A 65 12.24 11.07 -15.82
C LYS A 65 13.47 11.49 -15.00
N GLY A 66 14.44 12.14 -15.65
CA GLY A 66 15.66 12.63 -15.00
C GLY A 66 16.86 11.66 -14.99
N ALA A 67 16.69 10.42 -15.46
CA ALA A 67 17.80 9.50 -15.67
C ALA A 67 18.18 9.44 -17.17
N PRO A 68 19.48 9.37 -17.52
CA PRO A 68 19.91 9.35 -18.92
C PRO A 68 19.63 8.01 -19.63
N LYS A 69 19.29 6.94 -18.88
CA LYS A 69 18.99 5.62 -19.43
C LYS A 69 17.69 5.07 -18.82
N PRO A 70 16.80 4.48 -19.62
CA PRO A 70 15.63 3.77 -19.11
C PRO A 70 16.04 2.49 -18.38
N VAL A 71 15.23 2.07 -17.40
CA VAL A 71 15.41 0.76 -16.75
C VAL A 71 14.88 -0.30 -17.70
N LYS A 72 15.77 -1.19 -18.14
CA LYS A 72 15.39 -2.22 -19.10
C LYS A 72 14.72 -3.42 -18.43
N ALA A 73 13.85 -4.09 -19.18
CA ALA A 73 13.35 -5.40 -18.85
C ALA A 73 14.53 -6.37 -18.59
N GLY A 74 14.38 -7.21 -17.56
CA GLY A 74 15.43 -8.11 -17.07
C GLY A 74 16.35 -7.49 -16.00
N THR A 75 16.20 -6.21 -15.67
CA THR A 75 16.98 -5.60 -14.57
C THR A 75 16.54 -6.22 -13.23
N LYS A 76 17.48 -6.84 -12.52
CA LYS A 76 17.25 -7.40 -11.18
C LYS A 76 17.51 -6.32 -10.13
N VAL A 77 16.49 -6.01 -9.32
CA VAL A 77 16.59 -5.10 -8.17
C VAL A 77 16.53 -5.95 -6.91
N LYS A 78 17.50 -5.74 -6.01
CA LYS A 78 17.63 -6.49 -4.75
C LYS A 78 17.38 -5.56 -3.58
N ASN A 79 16.94 -6.11 -2.45
CA ASN A 79 16.72 -5.36 -1.20
C ASN A 79 15.71 -4.22 -1.38
N ILE A 80 14.56 -4.52 -1.97
CA ILE A 80 13.51 -3.53 -2.20
C ILE A 80 12.92 -3.02 -0.88
N ARG A 81 12.43 -1.78 -0.90
CA ARG A 81 11.61 -1.21 0.17
C ARG A 81 10.23 -0.91 -0.40
N LEU A 82 9.21 -1.41 0.27
CA LEU A 82 7.81 -1.20 -0.07
C LEU A 82 7.34 0.08 0.59
N ASN A 83 6.88 1.03 -0.22
CA ASN A 83 6.20 2.23 0.22
C ASN A 83 4.76 2.14 -0.31
N PRO A 84 3.76 1.96 0.56
CA PRO A 84 2.37 1.86 0.14
C PRO A 84 1.78 3.20 -0.34
N ASP A 85 2.45 4.32 -0.05
CA ASP A 85 1.98 5.69 -0.32
C ASP A 85 2.44 6.31 -1.66
N SER A 86 3.06 5.53 -2.57
CA SER A 86 3.71 6.04 -3.80
C SER A 86 2.97 5.73 -5.09
#